data_AF-A0A257RB13-F1
#
_entry.id   AF-A0A257RB13-F1
#
_cell.length_a   1.000
_cell.length_b   1.000
_cell.length_c   1.000
_cell.angle_alpha   90.00
_cell.angle_beta   90.00
_cell.angle_gamma   90.00
#
_symmetry.space_group_name_H-M   'P 1'
#
loop_
_entity.id
_entity.type
_entity.pdbx_description
1 polymer ?
#
loop_
_entity_poly.entity_id
_entity_poly.type
_entity_poly.pdbx_seq_one_letter_code
_entity_poly.pdbx_strand_id
1 'polypeptide(L)' 'GLRYSFDIKAAGATHEVGVDAKTGAVLENSIDGAHPD' A
#
# COMPACT_ATOMS: atom_id res chain seq x y z
N GLY A 1 -0.73 8.91 -11.54
CA GLY A 1 0.74 8.88 -11.68
C GLY A 1 1.21 7.44 -11.59
N LEU A 2 2.46 7.15 -11.97
CA LEU A 2 3.03 5.82 -11.77
C LEU A 2 3.26 5.60 -10.27
N ARG A 3 2.81 4.47 -9.72
CA ARG A 3 3.02 4.11 -8.32
C ARG A 3 3.62 2.72 -8.20
N TYR A 4 4.44 2.52 -7.18
CA TYR A 4 4.76 1.19 -6.69
C TYR A 4 3.69 0.76 -5.70
N SER A 5 3.36 -0.53 -5.71
CA SER A 5 2.45 -1.16 -4.76
C SER A 5 3.21 -2.25 -4.02
N PHE A 6 3.05 -2.30 -2.71
CA PHE A 6 3.69 -3.28 -1.86
C PHE A 6 2.67 -3.96 -0.97
N ASP A 7 2.70 -5.28 -0.93
CA ASP A 7 2.02 -6.09 0.07
C ASP A 7 3.00 -6.39 1.20
N ILE A 8 2.75 -5.83 2.38
CA ILE A 8 3.65 -5.93 3.53
C ILE A 8 2.95 -6.72 4.64
N LYS A 9 3.47 -7.90 4.96
CA LYS A 9 2.97 -8.69 6.11
C LYS A 9 3.61 -8.20 7.40
N ALA A 10 2.82 -7.64 8.31
CA ALA A 10 3.24 -7.16 9.62
C ALA A 10 2.16 -7.43 10.67
N ALA A 11 2.56 -7.82 11.88
CA ALA A 11 1.64 -8.04 13.01
C ALA A 11 0.43 -8.96 12.71
N GLY A 12 0.58 -9.92 11.79
CA GLY A 12 -0.49 -10.84 11.40
C GLY A 12 -1.49 -10.28 10.39
N ALA A 13 -1.31 -9.06 9.91
CA ALA A 13 -2.08 -8.44 8.84
C ALA A 13 -1.20 -8.20 7.60
N THR A 14 -1.83 -8.16 6.42
CA THR A 14 -1.19 -7.62 5.21
C THR A 14 -1.57 -6.15 5.11
N HIS A 15 -0.60 -5.31 4.79
CA HIS A 15 -0.80 -3.91 4.51
C HIS A 15 -0.56 -3.66 3.02
N GLU A 16 -1.48 -2.95 2.38
CA GLU A 16 -1.27 -2.41 1.05
C GLU A 16 -0.69 -1.01 1.18
N VAL A 17 0.49 -0.83 0.60
CA VAL A 17 1.19 0.45 0.59
C VAL A 17 1.45 0.89 -0.83
N GLY A 18 0.82 2.00 -1.22
CA GLY A 18 1.02 2.65 -2.51
C GLY A 18 1.99 3.82 -2.35
N VAL A 19 3.02 3.87 -3.19
CA VAL A 19 4.04 4.94 -3.15
C VAL A 19 4.19 5.58 -4.53
N ASP A 20 4.12 6.92 -4.59
CA ASP A 20 4.39 7.67 -5.82
C ASP A 20 5.81 7.40 -6.31
N ALA A 21 5.95 6.94 -7.55
CA ALA A 21 7.24 6.46 -8.05
C ALA A 21 8.25 7.57 -8.36
N LYS A 22 7.82 8.84 -8.38
CA LYS A 22 8.70 9.98 -8.66
C LYS A 22 9.21 10.65 -7.38
N THR A 23 8.33 10.76 -6.39
CA THR A 23 8.56 11.57 -5.19
C THR A 23 8.77 10.72 -3.94
N GLY A 24 8.35 9.44 -3.94
CA GLY A 24 8.35 8.60 -2.76
C GLY A 24 7.23 8.93 -1.76
N ALA A 25 6.29 9.80 -2.12
CA ALA A 25 5.15 10.11 -1.27
C ALA A 25 4.28 8.87 -1.06
N VAL A 26 3.89 8.59 0.19
CA VAL A 26 2.92 7.54 0.49
C VAL A 26 1.54 8.02 0.05
N LEU A 27 0.94 7.28 -0.88
CA LEU A 27 -0.39 7.55 -1.43
C LEU A 27 -1.45 6.65 -0.81
N GLU A 28 -1.05 5.49 -0.30
CA GLU A 28 -1.92 4.49 0.31
C GLU A 28 -1.17 3.76 1.42
N ASN A 29 -1.87 3.51 2.52
CA ASN A 29 -1.41 2.70 3.65
C ASN A 29 -2.65 2.17 4.36
N SER A 30 -3.14 1.02 3.89
CA SER A 30 -4.36 0.36 4.33
C SER A 30 -4.03 -1.06 4.80
N ILE A 31 -4.93 -1.64 5.59
CA ILE A 31 -4.88 -3.08 5.88
C ILE A 31 -5.67 -3.77 4.77
N ASP A 32 -5.02 -4.72 4.10
CA ASP A 32 -5.59 -5.55 3.03
C ASP A 32 -6.89 -6.23 3.50
N GLY A 33 -7.93 -6.15 2.68
CA GLY A 33 -9.29 -6.61 2.99
C GLY A 33 -10.22 -5.58 3.65
N ALA A 34 -9.77 -4.36 3.94
CA ALA A 34 -10.66 -3.27 4.39
C ALA A 34 -11.52 -2.69 3.25
N HIS A 35 -11.15 -2.93 2.00
CA HIS A 35 -11.97 -2.60 0.83
C HIS A 35 -12.12 -3.87 -0.02
N PRO A 36 -13.32 -4.49 -0.09
CA PRO A 36 -13.58 -5.48 -1.13
C PRO A 36 -13.60 -4.75 -2.49
N ASP A 37 -12.90 -5.34 -3.46
CA ASP A 37 -12.90 -4.89 -4.85
C ASP A 37 -14.30 -5.01 -5.51
#